data_AF-A0A969XVF4-F1
#
_entry.id   AF-A0A969XVF4-F1
#
_cell.length_a   1.000
_cell.length_b   1.000
_cell.length_c   1.000
_cell.angle_alpha   90.00
_cell.angle_beta   90.00
_cell.angle_gamma   90.00
#
_symmetry.space_group_name_H-M   'P 1'
#
loop_
_entity.id
_entity.type
_entity.pdbx_description
1 polymer ?
#
loop_
_entity_poly.entity_id
_entity_poly.type
_entity_poly.pdbx_seq_one_letter_code
_entity_poly.pdbx_strand_id
1 'polypeptide(L)'
;VGDHGCEYMTGGVVVVLGATGRNFAAGMSGGVAYVLDDQQLFDTRCNLDMVDLETVWQDADKQRLQTLIQRHCQYTGSEQARRILDNWPRMVGRFVKVMPIDYRQALEQLRDRERRGAESTPATEEVFHG
;
A
#
# COMPACT_ATOMS: atom_id res chain seq x y z
N VAL A 1 -4.00 10.89 -12.71
CA VAL A 1 -2.82 11.70 -12.33
C VAL A 1 -1.95 11.85 -13.57
N GLY A 2 -1.31 13.00 -13.78
CA GLY A 2 -0.41 13.20 -14.93
C GLY A 2 0.93 12.47 -14.79
N ASP A 3 1.93 12.92 -15.53
CA ASP A 3 3.31 12.44 -15.39
C ASP A 3 3.87 12.79 -14.00
N HIS A 4 4.89 12.05 -13.53
CA HIS A 4 5.59 12.28 -12.25
C HIS A 4 4.71 12.17 -10.98
N GLY A 5 3.61 11.40 -11.04
CA GLY A 5 2.82 11.11 -9.85
C GLY A 5 3.66 10.46 -8.75
N CYS A 6 3.50 10.88 -7.49
CA CYS A 6 4.28 10.38 -6.34
C CYS A 6 5.81 10.59 -6.45
N GLU A 7 6.26 11.50 -7.30
CA GLU A 7 7.68 11.86 -7.35
C GLU A 7 8.16 12.43 -6.00
N TYR A 8 9.34 11.99 -5.55
CA TYR A 8 9.93 12.33 -4.25
C TYR A 8 9.03 12.06 -3.02
N MET A 9 8.08 11.13 -3.13
CA MET A 9 7.27 10.72 -1.98
C MET A 9 8.15 10.09 -0.88
N THR A 10 8.10 10.64 0.33
CA THR A 10 8.90 10.19 1.49
C THR A 10 8.06 9.53 2.59
N GLY A 11 6.74 9.51 2.47
CA GLY A 11 5.85 8.93 3.46
C GLY A 11 4.37 9.09 3.10
N GLY A 12 3.51 8.47 3.91
CA GLY A 12 2.06 8.49 3.73
C GLY A 12 1.53 7.38 2.81
N VAL A 13 0.25 7.50 2.47
CA VAL A 13 -0.46 6.53 1.61
C VAL A 13 -1.22 7.28 0.52
N VAL A 14 -0.99 6.90 -0.75
CA VAL A 14 -1.68 7.45 -1.91
C VAL A 14 -2.54 6.37 -2.55
N VAL A 15 -3.74 6.73 -3.00
CA VAL A 15 -4.62 5.86 -3.78
C VAL A 15 -5.02 6.57 -5.07
N VAL A 16 -4.79 5.94 -6.22
CA VAL A 16 -5.11 6.46 -7.55
C VAL A 16 -6.17 5.56 -8.18
N LEU A 17 -7.38 6.10 -8.39
CA LEU A 17 -8.55 5.34 -8.91
C LEU A 17 -8.71 5.42 -10.43
N GLY A 18 -7.62 5.64 -11.15
CA GLY A 18 -7.62 5.79 -12.61
C GLY A 18 -6.20 5.86 -13.17
N ALA A 19 -6.09 6.26 -14.45
CA ALA A 19 -4.83 6.26 -15.16
C ALA A 19 -3.77 7.21 -14.57
N THR A 20 -2.51 6.79 -14.73
CA THR A 20 -1.31 7.59 -14.46
C THR A 20 -0.59 7.95 -15.76
N GLY A 21 0.15 9.05 -15.71
CA GLY A 21 1.17 9.39 -16.70
C GLY A 21 2.47 8.64 -16.48
N ARG A 22 3.51 9.03 -17.21
CA ARG A 22 4.84 8.43 -17.21
C ARG A 22 5.65 8.82 -15.98
N ASN A 23 6.72 8.06 -15.73
CA ASN A 23 7.71 8.31 -14.69
C ASN A 23 7.09 8.44 -13.28
N PHE A 24 6.03 7.67 -13.01
CA PHE A 24 5.42 7.60 -11.69
C PHE A 24 6.43 7.08 -10.66
N ALA A 25 6.40 7.61 -9.43
CA ALA A 25 7.25 7.23 -8.31
C ALA A 25 8.76 7.48 -8.48
N ALA A 26 9.17 8.34 -9.41
CA ALA A 26 10.58 8.73 -9.52
C ALA A 26 11.09 9.34 -8.20
N GLY A 27 12.22 8.85 -7.68
CA GLY A 27 12.78 9.30 -6.41
C GLY A 27 11.90 9.00 -5.17
N MET A 28 10.87 8.16 -5.28
CA MET A 28 10.04 7.75 -4.16
C MET A 28 10.88 6.91 -3.18
N SER A 29 11.06 7.43 -1.97
CA SER A 29 11.90 6.84 -0.92
C SER A 29 11.12 6.38 0.31
N GLY A 30 9.84 6.74 0.43
CA GLY A 30 9.00 6.31 1.55
C GLY A 30 7.51 6.32 1.25
N GLY A 31 6.76 5.52 2.04
CA GLY A 31 5.30 5.41 1.94
C GLY A 31 4.82 4.32 0.98
N VAL A 32 3.52 4.32 0.70
CA VAL A 32 2.85 3.30 -0.14
C VAL A 32 1.89 3.98 -1.11
N ALA A 33 1.90 3.59 -2.38
CA ALA A 33 0.87 3.99 -3.33
C ALA A 33 0.09 2.77 -3.84
N TYR A 34 -1.21 2.92 -4.03
CA TYR A 34 -2.08 1.95 -4.68
C TYR A 34 -2.63 2.56 -5.97
N VAL A 35 -2.38 1.91 -7.11
CA VAL A 35 -2.79 2.41 -8.42
C VAL A 35 -3.71 1.40 -9.08
N LEU A 36 -4.91 1.85 -9.51
CA LEU A 36 -5.81 1.04 -10.31
C LEU A 36 -5.25 0.90 -11.73
N ASP A 37 -4.82 -0.30 -12.10
CA ASP A 37 -4.25 -0.62 -13.41
C ASP A 37 -5.22 -1.48 -14.25
N ASP A 38 -6.30 -0.85 -14.70
CA ASP A 38 -7.30 -1.54 -15.55
C ASP A 38 -6.75 -1.98 -16.91
N GLN A 39 -5.65 -1.37 -17.39
CA GLN A 39 -5.06 -1.64 -18.70
C GLN A 39 -3.86 -2.60 -18.64
N GLN A 40 -3.36 -2.94 -17.44
CA GLN A 40 -2.13 -3.71 -17.25
C GLN A 40 -0.93 -3.06 -17.96
N LEU A 41 -0.82 -1.74 -17.84
CA LEU A 41 0.24 -0.94 -18.47
C LEU A 41 1.02 -0.11 -17.46
N PHE A 42 0.72 -0.21 -16.17
CA PHE A 42 1.28 0.68 -15.17
C PHE A 42 2.79 0.50 -14.99
N ASP A 43 3.30 -0.73 -15.15
CA ASP A 43 4.73 -1.06 -15.14
C ASP A 43 5.53 -0.23 -16.15
N THR A 44 5.00 -0.04 -17.37
CA THR A 44 5.64 0.78 -18.42
C THR A 44 5.64 2.28 -18.11
N ARG A 45 4.86 2.71 -17.11
CA ARG A 45 4.68 4.10 -16.71
C ARG A 45 5.32 4.42 -15.36
N CYS A 46 5.77 3.41 -14.62
CA CYS A 46 6.43 3.57 -13.35
C CYS A 46 7.95 3.65 -13.54
N ASN A 47 8.59 4.56 -12.81
CA ASN A 47 10.03 4.49 -12.60
C ASN A 47 10.29 3.37 -11.58
N LEU A 48 11.14 2.41 -11.91
CA LEU A 48 11.44 1.23 -11.07
C LEU A 48 12.83 1.29 -10.45
N ASP A 49 13.50 2.44 -10.49
CA ASP A 49 14.88 2.57 -10.00
C ASP A 49 14.97 2.39 -8.47
N MET A 50 13.94 2.84 -7.74
CA MET A 50 13.92 2.84 -6.27
C MET A 50 12.69 2.14 -5.67
N VAL A 51 11.72 1.79 -6.51
CA VAL A 51 10.46 1.19 -6.07
C VAL A 51 10.23 -0.13 -6.79
N ASP A 52 9.43 -0.96 -6.14
CA ASP A 52 8.94 -2.21 -6.69
C ASP A 52 7.42 -2.19 -6.77
N LEU A 53 6.90 -3.05 -7.66
CA LEU A 53 5.48 -3.25 -7.89
C LEU A 53 5.04 -4.60 -7.35
N GLU A 54 3.96 -4.61 -6.59
CA GLU A 54 3.34 -5.82 -6.04
C GLU A 54 1.83 -5.84 -6.30
N THR A 55 1.25 -7.03 -6.33
CA THR A 55 -0.21 -7.17 -6.28
C THR A 55 -0.72 -6.91 -4.85
N VAL A 56 -1.97 -6.45 -4.72
CA VAL A 56 -2.60 -6.25 -3.39
C VAL A 56 -3.15 -7.58 -2.87
N TRP A 57 -2.28 -8.44 -2.34
CA TRP A 57 -2.66 -9.77 -1.84
C TRP A 57 -2.80 -9.85 -0.32
N GLN A 58 -2.09 -9.00 0.44
CA GLN A 58 -2.16 -9.01 1.91
C GLN A 58 -3.48 -8.40 2.41
N ASP A 59 -4.14 -9.05 3.37
CA ASP A 59 -5.43 -8.59 3.87
C ASP A 59 -5.37 -7.21 4.54
N ALA A 60 -4.24 -6.89 5.19
CA ALA A 60 -4.02 -5.56 5.75
C ALA A 60 -4.01 -4.46 4.68
N ASP A 61 -3.39 -4.72 3.53
CA ASP A 61 -3.36 -3.78 2.40
C ASP A 61 -4.75 -3.66 1.75
N LYS A 62 -5.45 -4.79 1.56
CA LYS A 62 -6.84 -4.80 1.06
C LYS A 62 -7.76 -3.97 1.95
N GLN A 63 -7.71 -4.18 3.27
CA GLN A 63 -8.53 -3.46 4.24
C GLN A 63 -8.21 -1.96 4.24
N ARG A 64 -6.92 -1.59 4.23
CA ARG A 64 -6.49 -0.19 4.17
C ARG A 64 -6.98 0.49 2.90
N LEU A 65 -6.76 -0.15 1.74
CA LEU A 65 -7.20 0.37 0.44
C LEU A 65 -8.72 0.55 0.41
N GLN A 66 -9.48 -0.48 0.80
CA GLN A 66 -10.94 -0.42 0.83
C GLN A 66 -11.45 0.71 1.72
N THR A 67 -10.86 0.88 2.90
CA THR A 67 -11.22 1.96 3.85
C THR A 67 -10.98 3.34 3.25
N LEU A 68 -9.84 3.54 2.57
CA LEU A 68 -9.53 4.82 1.92
C LEU A 68 -10.50 5.12 0.78
N ILE A 69 -10.87 4.11 -0.02
CA ILE A 69 -11.84 4.26 -1.11
C ILE A 69 -13.24 4.53 -0.57
N GLN A 70 -13.66 3.86 0.51
CA GLN A 70 -14.93 4.11 1.20
C GLN A 70 -15.02 5.55 1.68
N ARG A 71 -13.98 6.02 2.38
CA ARG A 71 -13.91 7.43 2.83
C ARG A 71 -13.97 8.40 1.65
N HIS A 72 -13.21 8.14 0.60
CA HIS A 72 -13.27 8.96 -0.62
C HIS A 72 -14.67 8.99 -1.23
N CYS A 73 -15.34 7.83 -1.36
CA CYS A 73 -16.72 7.75 -1.84
C CYS A 73 -17.70 8.54 -0.95
N GLN A 74 -17.57 8.42 0.37
CA GLN A 74 -18.41 9.12 1.34
C GLN A 74 -18.25 10.64 1.26
N TYR A 75 -17.01 11.13 1.17
CA TYR A 75 -16.72 12.57 1.18
C TYR A 75 -16.94 13.26 -0.16
N THR A 76 -16.88 12.53 -1.27
CA THR A 76 -16.91 13.13 -2.61
C THR A 76 -18.10 12.71 -3.47
N GLY A 77 -18.81 11.64 -3.08
CA GLY A 77 -19.84 11.04 -3.93
C GLY A 77 -19.30 10.36 -5.19
N SER A 78 -17.99 10.12 -5.29
CA SER A 78 -17.31 9.58 -6.48
C SER A 78 -17.96 8.29 -7.01
N GLU A 79 -18.51 8.36 -8.22
CA GLU A 79 -19.09 7.21 -8.93
C GLU A 79 -18.05 6.12 -9.20
N GLN A 80 -16.82 6.51 -9.54
CA GLN A 80 -15.73 5.57 -9.75
C GLN A 80 -15.40 4.81 -8.46
N ALA A 81 -15.35 5.51 -7.32
CA ALA A 81 -15.13 4.87 -6.03
C ALA A 81 -16.27 3.91 -5.68
N ARG A 82 -17.53 4.32 -5.90
CA ARG A 82 -18.71 3.46 -5.72
C ARG A 82 -18.63 2.20 -6.57
N ARG A 83 -18.34 2.35 -7.87
CA ARG A 83 -18.19 1.22 -8.79
C ARG A 83 -17.11 0.23 -8.35
N ILE A 84 -15.98 0.74 -7.84
CA ILE A 84 -14.90 -0.10 -7.31
C ILE A 84 -15.37 -0.87 -6.07
N LEU A 85 -16.06 -0.20 -5.14
CA LEU A 85 -16.56 -0.82 -3.90
C LEU A 85 -17.64 -1.87 -4.17
N ASP A 86 -18.59 -1.58 -5.07
CA ASP A 86 -19.66 -2.49 -5.45
C ASP A 86 -19.13 -3.79 -6.08
N ASN A 87 -17.94 -3.74 -6.69
CA ASN A 87 -17.28 -4.86 -7.37
C ASN A 87 -15.97 -5.28 -6.68
N TRP A 88 -15.83 -5.00 -5.38
CA TRP A 88 -14.56 -5.07 -4.67
C TRP A 88 -13.77 -6.38 -4.85
N PRO A 89 -14.37 -7.59 -4.76
CA PRO A 89 -13.63 -8.84 -4.90
C PRO A 89 -12.90 -8.99 -6.24
N ARG A 90 -13.46 -8.41 -7.31
CA ARG A 90 -12.85 -8.41 -8.65
C ARG A 90 -11.88 -7.24 -8.82
N MET A 91 -12.21 -6.08 -8.27
CA MET A 91 -11.47 -4.85 -8.49
C MET A 91 -10.16 -4.80 -7.72
N VAL A 92 -10.10 -5.38 -6.51
CA VAL A 92 -8.90 -5.35 -5.67
C VAL A 92 -7.67 -5.97 -6.36
N GLY A 93 -7.87 -7.04 -7.15
CA GLY A 93 -6.80 -7.69 -7.91
C GLY A 93 -6.24 -6.86 -9.07
N ARG A 94 -6.89 -5.73 -9.42
CA ARG A 94 -6.43 -4.79 -10.46
C ARG A 94 -5.60 -3.65 -9.88
N PHE A 95 -5.45 -3.58 -8.57
CA PHE A 95 -4.58 -2.60 -7.96
C PHE A 95 -3.15 -3.11 -7.92
N VAL A 96 -2.23 -2.23 -8.30
CA VAL A 96 -0.80 -2.38 -8.10
C VAL A 96 -0.40 -1.58 -6.87
N LYS A 97 0.35 -2.20 -5.98
CA LYS A 97 0.99 -1.58 -4.83
C LYS A 97 2.40 -1.17 -5.22
N VAL A 98 2.75 0.09 -4.97
CA VAL A 98 4.07 0.66 -5.20
C VAL A 98 4.72 0.92 -3.84
N MET A 99 5.93 0.39 -3.64
CA MET A 99 6.70 0.60 -2.43
C MET A 99 8.18 0.79 -2.74
N PRO A 100 8.88 1.71 -2.05
CA PRO A 100 10.34 1.79 -2.13
C PRO A 100 10.98 0.51 -1.62
N ILE A 101 12.02 0.05 -2.33
CA ILE A 101 12.75 -1.18 -2.02
C ILE A 101 13.34 -1.10 -0.61
N ASP A 102 14.07 -0.02 -0.32
CA ASP A 102 14.70 0.19 0.98
C ASP A 102 13.67 0.30 2.12
N TYR A 103 12.53 0.93 1.85
CA TYR A 103 11.44 1.03 2.81
C TYR A 103 10.84 -0.35 3.13
N ARG A 104 10.66 -1.22 2.11
CA ARG A 104 10.23 -2.61 2.34
C ARG A 104 11.22 -3.35 3.22
N GLN A 105 12.51 -3.29 2.90
CA GLN A 105 13.54 -3.98 3.67
C GLN A 105 13.57 -3.52 5.13
N ALA A 106 13.44 -2.21 5.37
CA ALA A 106 13.35 -1.68 6.71
C ALA A 106 12.11 -2.21 7.47
N LEU A 107 10.94 -2.25 6.83
CA LEU A 107 9.71 -2.79 7.42
C LEU A 107 9.84 -4.29 7.75
N GLU A 108 10.42 -5.08 6.86
CA GLU A 108 10.68 -6.51 7.09
C GLU A 108 11.61 -6.72 8.29
N GLN A 109 12.70 -5.96 8.36
CA GLN A 109 13.63 -6.00 9.49
C GLN A 109 12.95 -5.63 10.82
N LEU A 110 12.08 -4.62 10.85
CA LEU A 110 11.32 -4.26 12.05
C LEU A 110 10.41 -5.41 12.49
N ARG A 111 9.64 -5.99 11.55
CA ARG A 111 8.74 -7.12 11.82
C ARG A 111 9.48 -8.34 12.36
N ASP A 112 10.66 -8.63 11.80
CA ASP A 112 11.51 -9.73 12.27
C ASP A 112 12.09 -9.49 13.67
N ARG A 113 12.35 -8.23 14.03
CA ARG A 113 12.78 -7.86 15.38
C ARG A 113 11.64 -7.97 16.38
N GLU A 114 10.45 -7.49 16.03
CA GLU A 114 9.24 -7.59 16.87
C GLU A 114 8.91 -9.06 17.15
N ARG A 115 8.95 -9.92 16.12
CA ARG A 115 8.70 -11.35 16.27
C ARG A 115 9.70 -12.03 17.22
N ARG A 116 11.00 -11.76 17.04
CA ARG A 116 12.06 -12.29 17.93
C ARG A 116 11.97 -11.76 19.37
N GLY A 117 11.58 -10.50 19.54
CA GLY A 117 11.35 -9.89 20.86
C GLY A 117 10.14 -10.49 21.58
N ALA A 118 9.04 -10.75 20.86
CA ALA A 118 7.87 -11.41 21.40
C ALA A 118 8.16 -12.87 21.82
N GLU A 119 9.03 -13.58 21.10
CA GLU A 119 9.45 -14.94 21.45
C GLU A 119 10.37 -15.00 22.70
N SER A 120 10.97 -13.88 23.11
CA SER A 120 11.94 -13.83 24.22
C SER A 120 11.34 -13.46 25.59
N THR A 121 10.02 -13.28 25.70
CA THR A 121 9.33 -12.98 26.97
C THR A 121 8.42 -14.14 27.39
N PRO A 122 8.93 -15.19 28.06
CA PRO A 122 8.07 -16.15 28.74
C PRO A 122 7.52 -15.51 30.01
N ALA A 123 6.21 -15.59 30.20
CA ALA A 123 5.49 -15.10 31.36
C ALA A 123 6.03 -15.74 32.65
N THR A 124 6.72 -14.97 33.49
CA THR A 124 6.87 -15.28 34.92
C THR A 124 6.06 -14.26 35.71
N GLU A 125 4.75 -14.47 35.75
CA GLU A 125 3.90 -14.03 36.86
C GLU A 125 3.44 -15.28 37.61
N GLU A 126 4.19 -15.69 38.62
CA GLU A 126 3.62 -16.40 39.76
C GLU A 126 3.79 -15.51 40.99
N VAL A 127 2.68 -14.93 41.41
CA VAL A 127 2.52 -14.08 42.59
C VAL A 127 2.67 -14.96 43.83
N PHE A 128 3.73 -14.73 44.62
CA PHE A 128 3.90 -15.40 45.91
C PHE A 128 2.99 -14.74 46.95
N HIS A 129 1.87 -15.39 47.26
CA HIS A 129 1.12 -15.16 48.50
C HIS A 129 1.41 -16.30 49.46
N GLY A 130 2.07 -15.97 50.57
CA GLY A 130 2.37 -16.88 51.68
C GLY A 130 3.23 -16.19 52.72
#